data_AF-A0AA39C3J8-F1
#
_entry.id   AF-A0AA39C3J8-F1
#
_cell.length_a   1.000
_cell.length_b   1.000
_cell.length_c   1.000
_cell.angle_alpha   90.00
_cell.angle_beta   90.00
_cell.angle_gamma   90.00
#
_symmetry.space_group_name_H-M   'P 1'
#
loop_
_entity.id
_entity.type
_entity.pdbx_description
1 polymer ?
#
loop_
_entity_poly.entity_id
_entity_poly.type
_entity_poly.pdbx_seq_one_letter_code
_entity_poly.pdbx_strand_id
1 'polypeptide(L)'
;MSFTIVELFQKWNMSLLLPDFEERNIGLEELKNINISEIEEIIGSPRLSREFIAHWKTEFQTREVDSLSIVEDNVNISRSNSIEQLSSTLENCITENNIVVDKNHDNHINENGKRCASHPHPCEPPLKIRDRDSCTIYTSLQSSSTGRSILTEYSRKKQLSVKSSHDLCDIIISEYLVDGNTKIDTNQYLDFKSQIKSIFPEEDPNIYYWSPIPKRLSILNRSEKARGRLYEKFRNKLKLFRTRSGWQPNKNIFDTSAEDTFQDNDELNSMEWLIHNQEYGDDLRHHWEVSSRVRYEKLLKSKGSVSDYYSQYPALANKFGYQLIAIDFDRLYKIVEIDIYKKWPIFFDNLFTLATVNQKKSIEDIINDIKNCSSNYHKIFLQIWVLPFLVPPKTRKIVESPEGKKQWKPTIKECQSSIIVHAT
;
A
#
# COMPACT_ATOMS: atom_id res chain seq x y z
N MET A 1 -36.36 29.11 -12.06
CA MET A 1 -36.67 27.98 -11.16
C MET A 1 -36.11 28.35 -9.81
N SER A 2 -36.93 28.39 -8.76
CA SER A 2 -36.45 28.61 -7.40
C SER A 2 -35.84 27.30 -6.90
N PHE A 3 -34.51 27.22 -6.84
CA PHE A 3 -33.83 26.09 -6.22
C PHE A 3 -34.10 26.11 -4.71
N THR A 4 -34.40 24.97 -4.12
CA THR A 4 -34.32 24.80 -2.66
C THR A 4 -32.86 24.76 -2.22
N ILE A 5 -32.58 25.09 -0.95
CA ILE A 5 -31.21 25.01 -0.41
C ILE A 5 -30.65 23.58 -0.51
N VAL A 6 -31.52 22.56 -0.38
CA VAL A 6 -31.17 21.14 -0.53
C VAL A 6 -30.72 20.83 -1.96
N GLU A 7 -31.48 21.26 -2.97
CA GLU A 7 -31.14 21.06 -4.38
C GLU A 7 -29.84 21.79 -4.75
N LEU A 8 -29.59 22.95 -4.14
CA LEU A 8 -28.37 23.70 -4.38
C LEU A 8 -27.14 23.00 -3.82
N PHE A 9 -27.22 22.48 -2.60
CA PHE A 9 -26.12 21.74 -1.98
C PHE A 9 -25.88 20.40 -2.70
N GLN A 10 -26.94 19.75 -3.21
CA GLN A 10 -26.80 18.59 -4.08
C GLN A 10 -26.10 18.93 -5.39
N LYS A 11 -26.46 20.05 -6.04
CA LYS A 11 -25.83 20.54 -7.27
C LYS A 11 -24.34 20.79 -7.07
N TRP A 12 -23.93 21.32 -5.92
CA TRP A 12 -22.53 21.56 -5.59
C TRP A 12 -21.80 20.33 -5.06
N ASN A 13 -22.46 19.17 -4.98
CA ASN A 13 -21.92 17.96 -4.36
C ASN A 13 -21.46 18.18 -2.90
N MET A 14 -22.18 19.04 -2.18
CA MET A 14 -21.88 19.50 -0.81
C MET A 14 -23.02 19.21 0.17
N SER A 15 -23.90 18.25 -0.12
CA SER A 15 -25.02 17.85 0.74
C SER A 15 -24.62 17.50 2.18
N LEU A 16 -23.37 17.13 2.41
CA LEU A 16 -22.82 16.86 3.74
C LEU A 16 -22.75 18.09 4.65
N LEU A 17 -22.73 19.30 4.08
CA LEU A 17 -22.74 20.56 4.82
C LEU A 17 -24.16 21.01 5.18
N LEU A 18 -25.20 20.40 4.61
CA LEU A 18 -26.58 20.79 4.84
C LEU A 18 -26.96 20.83 6.34
N PRO A 19 -26.57 19.85 7.19
CA PRO A 19 -26.86 19.90 8.62
C PRO A 19 -26.25 21.10 9.34
N ASP A 20 -25.05 21.54 8.95
CA ASP A 20 -24.35 22.67 9.59
C ASP A 20 -25.06 24.01 9.31
N PHE A 21 -25.71 24.12 8.15
CA PHE A 21 -26.50 25.30 7.76
C PHE A 21 -27.92 25.22 8.32
N GLU A 22 -28.52 24.03 8.40
CA GLU A 22 -29.82 23.80 9.05
C GLU A 22 -29.77 24.08 10.56
N GLU A 23 -28.72 23.63 11.27
CA GLU A 23 -28.52 23.87 12.70
C GLU A 23 -28.48 25.36 13.05
N ARG A 24 -28.00 26.19 12.11
CA ARG A 24 -27.93 27.65 12.24
C ARG A 24 -29.12 28.38 11.63
N ASN A 25 -30.17 27.66 11.20
CA ASN A 25 -31.36 28.19 10.54
C ASN A 25 -31.06 29.05 9.30
N ILE A 26 -30.05 28.67 8.51
CA ILE A 26 -29.67 29.40 7.29
C ILE A 26 -30.47 28.83 6.12
N GLY A 27 -31.47 29.57 5.68
CA GLY A 27 -32.25 29.28 4.48
C GLY A 27 -31.59 29.83 3.21
N LEU A 28 -32.28 29.70 2.08
CA LEU A 28 -31.77 30.14 0.77
C LEU A 28 -31.54 31.66 0.71
N GLU A 29 -32.39 32.46 1.34
CA GLU A 29 -32.29 33.93 1.31
C GLU A 29 -31.19 34.43 2.25
N GLU A 30 -31.00 33.79 3.39
CA GLU A 30 -29.90 34.02 4.31
C GLU A 30 -28.57 33.60 3.65
N LEU A 31 -28.57 32.47 2.95
CA LEU A 31 -27.41 31.97 2.23
C LEU A 31 -26.94 32.95 1.15
N LYS A 32 -27.83 33.68 0.46
CA LYS A 32 -27.41 34.67 -0.55
C LYS A 32 -26.60 35.83 0.03
N ASN A 33 -26.86 36.18 1.29
CA ASN A 33 -26.33 37.38 1.94
C ASN A 33 -25.24 37.09 2.96
N ILE A 34 -24.91 35.82 3.15
CA ILE A 34 -23.89 35.38 4.11
C ILE A 34 -22.52 35.93 3.71
N ASN A 35 -21.73 36.36 4.69
CA ASN A 35 -20.38 36.86 4.40
C ASN A 35 -19.33 35.73 4.41
N ILE A 36 -18.17 35.97 3.81
CA ILE A 36 -17.10 34.96 3.69
C ILE A 36 -16.64 34.45 5.06
N SER A 37 -16.53 35.34 6.05
CA SER A 37 -16.08 34.97 7.40
C SER A 37 -17.10 34.07 8.12
N GLU A 38 -18.39 34.29 7.93
CA GLU A 38 -19.47 33.43 8.42
C GLU A 38 -19.44 32.06 7.74
N ILE A 39 -19.24 32.01 6.41
CA ILE A 39 -19.07 30.73 5.69
C ILE A 39 -17.89 29.94 6.25
N GLU A 40 -16.76 30.60 6.50
CA GLU A 40 -15.58 29.97 7.11
C GLU A 40 -15.85 29.47 8.53
N GLU A 41 -16.62 30.21 9.33
CA GLU A 41 -17.02 29.81 10.67
C GLU A 41 -17.96 28.60 10.68
N ILE A 42 -18.96 28.58 9.78
CA ILE A 42 -19.97 27.52 9.70
C ILE A 42 -19.35 26.22 9.24
N ILE A 43 -18.53 26.28 8.19
CA ILE A 43 -17.96 25.09 7.57
C ILE A 43 -16.75 24.59 8.37
N GLY A 44 -16.01 25.48 9.05
CA GLY A 44 -14.86 25.17 9.91
C GLY A 44 -13.64 24.56 9.19
N SER A 45 -13.80 24.12 7.93
CA SER A 45 -12.79 23.51 7.09
C SER A 45 -12.36 24.48 5.98
N PRO A 46 -11.14 25.05 6.02
CA PRO A 46 -10.67 26.02 5.02
C PRO A 46 -10.66 25.51 3.58
N ARG A 47 -10.66 24.19 3.37
CA ARG A 47 -10.80 23.60 2.04
C ARG A 47 -12.24 23.63 1.57
N LEU A 48 -13.16 23.10 2.37
CA LEU A 48 -14.58 23.07 2.05
C LEU A 48 -15.14 24.49 1.97
N SER A 49 -14.69 25.42 2.83
CA SER A 49 -15.04 26.83 2.75
C SER A 49 -14.60 27.43 1.42
N ARG A 50 -13.38 27.20 0.94
CA ARG A 50 -12.92 27.71 -0.36
C ARG A 50 -13.75 27.16 -1.53
N GLU A 51 -14.03 25.86 -1.51
CA GLU A 51 -14.82 25.20 -2.54
C GLU A 51 -16.27 25.71 -2.53
N PHE A 52 -16.86 25.82 -1.34
CA PHE A 52 -18.20 26.37 -1.12
C PHE A 52 -18.27 27.83 -1.56
N ILE A 53 -17.31 28.67 -1.15
CA ILE A 53 -17.22 30.08 -1.56
C ILE A 53 -17.14 30.18 -3.08
N ALA A 54 -16.38 29.31 -3.76
CA ALA A 54 -16.29 29.34 -5.22
C ALA A 54 -17.65 29.09 -5.89
N HIS A 55 -18.38 28.07 -5.43
CA HIS A 55 -19.74 27.78 -5.92
C HIS A 55 -20.73 28.87 -5.55
N TRP A 56 -20.70 29.34 -4.32
CA TRP A 56 -21.53 30.41 -3.79
C TRP A 56 -21.34 31.73 -4.57
N LYS A 57 -20.09 32.13 -4.84
CA LYS A 57 -19.79 33.30 -5.68
C LYS A 57 -20.29 33.12 -7.11
N THR A 58 -20.14 31.93 -7.67
CA THR A 58 -20.60 31.64 -9.03
C THR A 58 -22.13 31.74 -9.13
N GLU A 59 -22.84 31.22 -8.14
CA GLU A 59 -24.30 31.15 -8.13
C GLU A 59 -24.97 32.48 -7.70
N PHE A 60 -24.34 33.24 -6.80
CA PHE A 60 -24.97 34.42 -6.17
C PHE A 60 -24.24 35.74 -6.43
N GLN A 61 -22.99 35.74 -6.88
CA GLN A 61 -22.21 36.97 -7.16
C GLN A 61 -22.01 37.25 -8.66
N THR A 62 -22.63 36.49 -9.57
CA THR A 62 -22.58 36.82 -11.00
C THR A 62 -23.60 37.90 -11.37
N ARG A 63 -23.19 39.17 -11.22
CA ARG A 63 -23.40 40.29 -12.15
C ARG A 63 -22.80 41.58 -11.59
N GLU A 64 -21.59 41.90 -12.04
CA GLU A 64 -21.25 43.28 -12.44
C GLU A 64 -20.17 43.24 -13.55
N VAL A 65 -20.68 43.33 -14.79
CA VAL A 65 -20.14 44.04 -15.97
C VAL A 65 -18.87 43.49 -16.68
N ASP A 66 -19.13 42.98 -17.90
CA ASP A 66 -18.27 43.14 -19.08
C ASP A 66 -17.76 44.58 -19.23
N SER A 67 -16.47 44.85 -19.02
CA SER A 67 -15.74 45.96 -19.66
C SER A 67 -14.22 45.78 -19.53
N LEU A 68 -13.55 45.90 -20.69
CA LEU A 68 -12.11 46.09 -20.89
C LEU A 68 -11.38 46.91 -19.80
N SER A 69 -10.19 46.49 -19.38
CA SER A 69 -8.92 47.10 -19.81
C SER A 69 -7.72 46.66 -18.96
N ILE A 70 -6.63 46.41 -19.68
CA ILE A 70 -5.25 46.38 -19.23
C ILE A 70 -4.90 47.75 -18.64
N VAL A 71 -4.48 47.82 -17.37
CA VAL A 71 -3.62 48.88 -16.86
C VAL A 71 -2.74 48.31 -15.75
N GLU A 72 -1.44 48.26 -16.02
CA GLU A 72 -0.38 48.22 -15.02
C GLU A 72 -0.54 49.41 -14.07
N ASP A 73 -0.42 49.21 -12.76
CA ASP A 73 0.35 50.18 -11.99
C ASP A 73 0.89 49.62 -10.67
N ASN A 74 2.19 49.91 -10.52
CA ASN A 74 3.03 49.71 -9.37
C ASN A 74 2.60 50.62 -8.21
N VAL A 75 2.68 50.14 -6.96
CA VAL A 75 3.24 50.96 -5.86
C VAL A 75 4.02 50.10 -4.86
N ASN A 76 5.31 50.44 -4.79
CA ASN A 76 6.31 50.24 -3.74
C ASN A 76 5.81 49.93 -2.31
N ILE A 77 6.47 48.95 -1.67
CA ILE A 77 6.86 49.07 -0.26
C ILE A 77 8.36 48.76 -0.12
N SER A 78 9.04 49.73 0.46
CA SER A 78 10.48 49.85 0.65
C SER A 78 11.12 48.74 1.46
N ARG A 79 12.34 48.39 1.01
CA ARG A 79 13.38 47.67 1.75
C ARG A 79 13.57 48.20 3.18
N SER A 80 13.73 47.27 4.11
CA SER A 80 14.60 47.43 5.28
C SER A 80 15.50 46.20 5.39
N ASN A 81 16.80 46.43 5.29
CA ASN A 81 17.89 45.47 5.34
C ASN A 81 17.90 44.69 6.66
N SER A 82 18.19 43.37 6.61
CA SER A 82 18.98 42.63 7.61
C SER A 82 19.09 41.14 7.24
N ILE A 83 19.80 40.77 6.16
CA ILE A 83 20.37 39.42 6.00
C ILE A 83 21.71 39.54 5.25
N GLU A 84 22.75 39.95 5.97
CA GLU A 84 24.13 39.65 5.64
C GLU A 84 24.79 39.14 6.92
N GLN A 85 24.87 37.81 7.05
CA GLN A 85 25.94 37.05 7.70
C GLN A 85 25.45 35.62 7.85
N LEU A 86 26.01 34.71 7.04
CA LEU A 86 26.30 33.30 7.34
C LEU A 86 26.78 32.48 6.11
N SER A 87 26.98 33.10 4.94
CA SER A 87 27.54 32.44 3.74
C SER A 87 29.08 32.54 3.60
N SER A 88 29.84 32.33 4.67
CA SER A 88 31.31 32.29 4.58
C SER A 88 31.93 31.23 5.48
N THR A 89 31.79 29.96 5.10
CA THR A 89 32.81 28.92 5.37
C THR A 89 32.41 27.66 4.63
N LEU A 90 32.56 27.65 3.30
CA LEU A 90 32.71 26.39 2.58
C LEU A 90 33.43 26.59 1.26
N GLU A 91 34.65 27.11 1.32
CA GLU A 91 35.62 26.96 0.24
C GLU A 91 37.00 27.14 0.84
N ASN A 92 37.67 26.03 1.11
CA ASN A 92 39.10 25.84 0.84
C ASN A 92 39.57 24.45 1.30
N CYS A 93 40.47 23.89 0.49
CA CYS A 93 41.26 22.67 0.67
C CYS A 93 40.71 21.40 -0.02
N ILE A 94 40.78 21.42 -1.36
CA ILE A 94 41.33 20.29 -2.12
C ILE A 94 42.84 20.54 -2.24
N THR A 95 43.65 19.63 -1.72
CA THR A 95 44.93 19.24 -2.34
C THR A 95 45.33 17.83 -1.86
N GLU A 96 45.41 16.95 -2.85
CA GLU A 96 46.46 15.95 -3.10
C GLU A 96 47.10 15.22 -1.91
N ASN A 97 47.00 13.89 -1.94
CA ASN A 97 48.20 13.05 -1.78
C ASN A 97 48.07 11.74 -2.58
N ASN A 98 49.07 11.56 -3.45
CA ASN A 98 49.45 10.35 -4.15
C ASN A 98 49.69 9.16 -3.19
N ILE A 99 49.55 7.93 -3.71
CA ILE A 99 50.42 6.75 -3.49
C ILE A 99 49.85 5.63 -4.39
N VAL A 100 50.45 5.44 -5.59
CA VAL A 100 51.41 4.40 -5.96
C VAL A 100 50.79 3.00 -6.10
N VAL A 101 50.72 2.61 -7.37
CA VAL A 101 50.59 1.24 -7.89
C VAL A 101 51.78 0.41 -7.42
N ASP A 102 51.52 -0.78 -6.89
CA ASP A 102 52.48 -1.87 -7.08
C ASP A 102 51.78 -3.19 -7.40
N LYS A 103 52.39 -3.90 -8.34
CA LYS A 103 51.95 -5.15 -8.94
C LYS A 103 52.56 -6.33 -8.18
N ASN A 104 52.00 -7.50 -8.48
CA ASN A 104 52.54 -8.86 -8.28
C ASN A 104 52.08 -9.56 -7.00
N HIS A 105 51.25 -10.60 -7.18
CA HIS A 105 51.77 -11.95 -6.98
C HIS A 105 50.89 -13.00 -7.65
N ASP A 106 51.56 -13.86 -8.39
CA ASP A 106 51.10 -15.17 -8.85
C ASP A 106 50.60 -16.04 -7.69
N ASN A 107 49.67 -16.95 -7.97
CA ASN A 107 49.89 -18.37 -7.69
C ASN A 107 48.81 -19.27 -8.29
N HIS A 108 49.28 -20.13 -9.20
CA HIS A 108 48.97 -21.55 -9.32
C HIS A 108 47.90 -22.15 -8.38
N ILE A 109 46.85 -22.73 -8.96
CA ILE A 109 46.39 -24.07 -8.58
C ILE A 109 46.14 -24.88 -9.85
N ASN A 110 47.02 -25.86 -10.02
CA ASN A 110 46.83 -27.06 -10.82
C ASN A 110 46.26 -28.11 -9.86
N GLU A 111 45.18 -28.82 -10.19
CA GLU A 111 45.13 -30.27 -9.96
C GLU A 111 43.95 -30.97 -10.64
N ASN A 112 44.33 -32.12 -11.21
CA ASN A 112 43.56 -33.03 -12.02
C ASN A 112 42.62 -33.91 -11.19
N GLY A 113 41.45 -34.14 -11.78
CA GLY A 113 40.74 -35.41 -11.96
C GLY A 113 40.84 -36.54 -10.93
N LYS A 114 39.67 -37.15 -10.63
CA LYS A 114 39.44 -38.58 -10.88
C LYS A 114 37.96 -38.94 -10.86
N ARG A 115 37.55 -39.65 -11.91
CA ARG A 115 36.30 -40.37 -12.07
C ARG A 115 36.26 -41.58 -11.12
N CYS A 116 35.08 -41.91 -10.60
CA CYS A 116 34.70 -43.28 -10.32
C CYS A 116 33.27 -43.52 -10.82
N ALA A 117 33.13 -44.51 -11.70
CA ALA A 117 31.88 -45.06 -12.17
C ALA A 117 31.54 -46.30 -11.33
N SER A 118 30.28 -46.47 -10.95
CA SER A 118 29.72 -47.78 -10.58
C SER A 118 28.19 -47.75 -10.61
N HIS A 119 27.67 -48.27 -11.71
CA HIS A 119 26.52 -49.16 -11.91
C HIS A 119 25.11 -48.88 -11.34
N PRO A 120 24.08 -49.39 -12.06
CA PRO A 120 22.76 -48.81 -12.12
C PRO A 120 21.81 -49.44 -11.11
N HIS A 121 21.09 -48.61 -10.36
CA HIS A 121 19.93 -49.07 -9.60
C HIS A 121 18.71 -49.18 -10.51
N PRO A 122 17.84 -50.20 -10.30
CA PRO A 122 16.72 -50.48 -11.19
C PRO A 122 15.71 -49.33 -11.14
N CYS A 123 15.28 -48.85 -12.31
CA CYS A 123 14.12 -48.00 -12.43
C CYS A 123 12.93 -48.62 -11.71
N GLU A 124 12.44 -47.94 -10.68
CA GLU A 124 11.12 -48.21 -10.13
C GLU A 124 10.08 -48.10 -11.28
N PRO A 125 9.11 -49.02 -11.36
CA PRO A 125 8.08 -48.96 -12.38
C PRO A 125 7.25 -47.68 -12.21
N PRO A 126 6.77 -47.08 -13.31
CA PRO A 126 5.90 -45.91 -13.24
C PRO A 126 4.69 -46.25 -12.38
N LEU A 127 4.44 -45.41 -11.37
CA LEU A 127 3.31 -45.53 -10.45
C LEU A 127 2.02 -45.68 -11.27
N LYS A 128 1.36 -46.82 -11.08
CA LYS A 128 0.05 -47.13 -11.64
C LYS A 128 -0.91 -46.02 -11.26
N ILE A 129 -1.50 -45.37 -12.27
CA ILE A 129 -2.66 -44.50 -12.13
C ILE A 129 -3.76 -45.36 -11.51
N ARG A 130 -4.08 -45.11 -10.24
CA ARG A 130 -5.21 -45.74 -9.55
C ARG A 130 -6.46 -44.94 -9.85
N ASP A 131 -7.53 -45.63 -10.22
CA ASP A 131 -8.89 -45.08 -10.32
C ASP A 131 -9.23 -44.33 -9.03
N ARG A 132 -9.71 -43.09 -9.19
CA ARG A 132 -9.54 -42.00 -8.21
C ARG A 132 -10.75 -41.80 -7.29
N ASP A 133 -11.71 -42.72 -7.29
CA ASP A 133 -13.04 -42.44 -6.74
C ASP A 133 -13.32 -42.96 -5.32
N SER A 134 -12.33 -43.47 -4.56
CA SER A 134 -12.56 -43.81 -3.14
C SER A 134 -11.29 -44.01 -2.29
N CYS A 135 -10.29 -43.13 -2.36
CA CYS A 135 -9.16 -43.20 -1.40
C CYS A 135 -9.48 -42.35 -0.16
N THR A 136 -9.55 -42.99 1.01
CA THR A 136 -9.77 -42.29 2.30
C THR A 136 -8.43 -41.88 2.91
N ILE A 137 -8.39 -40.81 3.71
CA ILE A 137 -7.14 -40.38 4.39
C ILE A 137 -6.49 -41.53 5.17
N TYR A 138 -7.31 -42.43 5.73
CA TYR A 138 -6.83 -43.60 6.45
C TYR A 138 -6.02 -44.55 5.56
N THR A 139 -6.46 -44.82 4.33
CA THR A 139 -5.71 -45.66 3.38
C THR A 139 -4.38 -45.03 2.97
N SER A 140 -4.32 -43.70 2.85
CA SER A 140 -3.11 -42.93 2.60
C SER A 140 -2.10 -42.99 3.75
N LEU A 141 -2.59 -43.02 4.98
CA LEU A 141 -1.75 -43.18 6.16
C LEU A 141 -1.19 -44.61 6.25
N GLN A 142 -1.98 -45.62 5.91
CA GLN A 142 -1.51 -47.01 5.93
C GLN A 142 -0.46 -47.31 4.86
N SER A 143 -0.52 -46.63 3.72
CA SER A 143 0.39 -46.87 2.59
C SER A 143 1.81 -46.34 2.84
N SER A 144 1.98 -45.31 3.67
CA SER A 144 3.28 -44.69 3.97
C SER A 144 3.85 -45.11 5.33
N SER A 145 5.17 -45.26 5.41
CA SER A 145 5.86 -45.54 6.69
C SER A 145 5.63 -44.40 7.70
N THR A 146 5.68 -43.15 7.23
CA THR A 146 5.35 -41.96 8.02
C THR A 146 3.91 -41.99 8.52
N GLY A 147 2.94 -42.32 7.67
CA GLY A 147 1.54 -42.40 8.06
C GLY A 147 1.26 -43.49 9.10
N ARG A 148 1.88 -44.66 8.97
CA ARG A 148 1.81 -45.73 10.00
C ARG A 148 2.41 -45.28 11.33
N SER A 149 3.49 -44.49 11.30
CA SER A 149 4.08 -43.89 12.50
C SER A 149 3.13 -42.92 13.19
N ILE A 150 2.41 -42.08 12.42
CA ILE A 150 1.38 -41.15 12.94
C ILE A 150 0.25 -41.92 13.64
N LEU A 151 -0.26 -42.98 13.00
CA LEU A 151 -1.31 -43.84 13.58
C LEU A 151 -0.82 -44.49 14.88
N THR A 152 0.45 -44.94 14.91
CA THR A 152 1.06 -45.54 16.10
C THR A 152 1.24 -44.53 17.23
N GLU A 153 1.71 -43.31 16.93
CA GLU A 153 1.83 -42.22 17.91
C GLU A 153 0.47 -41.88 18.52
N TYR A 154 -0.55 -41.74 17.69
CA TYR A 154 -1.90 -41.43 18.15
C TYR A 154 -2.47 -42.54 19.04
N SER A 155 -2.28 -43.80 18.65
CA SER A 155 -2.71 -44.95 19.44
C SER A 155 -2.15 -44.91 20.87
N ARG A 156 -0.92 -44.39 21.03
CA ARG A 156 -0.23 -44.27 22.31
C ARG A 156 -0.59 -43.01 23.11
N LYS A 157 -0.70 -41.86 22.45
CA LYS A 157 -0.85 -40.55 23.12
C LYS A 157 -2.26 -39.96 23.09
N LYS A 158 -3.12 -40.44 22.18
CA LYS A 158 -4.43 -39.88 21.85
C LYS A 158 -4.39 -38.42 21.36
N GLN A 159 -3.21 -37.90 21.03
CA GLN A 159 -3.00 -36.58 20.45
C GLN A 159 -1.78 -36.64 19.53
N LEU A 160 -1.81 -35.86 18.46
CA LEU A 160 -0.72 -35.76 17.51
C LEU A 160 0.27 -34.68 17.96
N SER A 161 1.56 -34.99 17.85
CA SER A 161 2.57 -33.95 17.97
C SER A 161 2.47 -32.93 16.83
N VAL A 162 3.02 -31.73 17.05
CA VAL A 162 3.08 -30.70 16.01
C VAL A 162 3.72 -31.23 14.73
N LYS A 163 4.77 -32.05 14.87
CA LYS A 163 5.47 -32.69 13.75
C LYS A 163 4.55 -33.67 13.01
N SER A 164 3.92 -34.60 13.72
CA SER A 164 3.05 -35.61 13.11
C SER A 164 1.79 -35.01 12.48
N SER A 165 1.24 -33.94 13.05
CA SER A 165 0.17 -33.16 12.42
C SER A 165 0.63 -32.46 11.13
N HIS A 166 1.87 -31.99 11.07
CA HIS A 166 2.46 -31.45 9.83
C HIS A 166 2.72 -32.53 8.78
N ASP A 167 3.18 -33.70 9.19
CA ASP A 167 3.44 -34.86 8.32
C ASP A 167 2.12 -35.43 7.78
N LEU A 168 1.07 -35.49 8.61
CA LEU A 168 -0.29 -35.83 8.20
C LEU A 168 -0.79 -34.91 7.07
N CYS A 169 -0.69 -33.59 7.28
CA CYS A 169 -1.05 -32.62 6.25
C CYS A 169 -0.19 -32.79 4.99
N ASP A 170 1.08 -33.18 5.15
CA ASP A 170 1.98 -33.40 4.03
C ASP A 170 1.52 -34.56 3.14
N ILE A 171 1.14 -35.68 3.77
CA ILE A 171 0.64 -36.89 3.11
C ILE A 171 -0.65 -36.57 2.33
N ILE A 172 -1.64 -35.96 3.01
CA ILE A 172 -2.93 -35.62 2.41
C ILE A 172 -2.75 -34.70 1.21
N ILE A 173 -1.98 -33.62 1.37
CA ILE A 173 -1.78 -32.65 0.30
C ILE A 173 -0.94 -33.23 -0.84
N SER A 174 0.06 -34.08 -0.55
CA SER A 174 0.86 -34.75 -1.61
C SER A 174 0.02 -35.63 -2.51
N GLU A 175 -0.95 -36.35 -1.94
CA GLU A 175 -1.80 -37.23 -2.71
C GLU A 175 -2.81 -36.45 -3.57
N TYR A 176 -3.25 -35.30 -3.06
CA TYR A 176 -4.22 -34.47 -3.77
C TYR A 176 -3.58 -33.58 -4.85
N LEU A 177 -2.36 -33.06 -4.59
CA LEU A 177 -1.63 -32.16 -5.49
C LEU A 177 -1.02 -32.93 -6.67
N VAL A 178 -1.76 -33.04 -7.76
CA VAL A 178 -1.32 -33.73 -8.98
C VAL A 178 -0.48 -32.82 -9.87
N ASP A 179 -0.84 -31.55 -9.96
CA ASP A 179 -0.20 -30.59 -10.86
C ASP A 179 -0.29 -29.14 -10.35
N GLY A 180 0.26 -28.21 -11.15
CA GLY A 180 0.23 -26.78 -10.85
C GLY A 180 -1.15 -26.12 -11.00
N ASN A 181 -2.15 -26.82 -11.54
CA ASN A 181 -3.51 -26.33 -11.74
C ASN A 181 -4.49 -26.88 -10.70
N THR A 182 -4.05 -27.83 -9.87
CA THR A 182 -4.87 -28.43 -8.81
C THR A 182 -5.44 -27.33 -7.92
N LYS A 183 -6.76 -27.35 -7.71
CA LYS A 183 -7.49 -26.47 -6.80
C LYS A 183 -8.12 -27.35 -5.72
N ILE A 184 -8.12 -26.86 -4.48
CA ILE A 184 -8.88 -27.46 -3.38
C ILE A 184 -9.94 -26.46 -2.98
N ASP A 185 -11.21 -26.84 -3.08
CA ASP A 185 -12.34 -26.01 -2.69
C ASP A 185 -12.66 -26.11 -1.19
N THR A 186 -13.56 -25.27 -0.71
CA THR A 186 -13.97 -25.25 0.70
C THR A 186 -14.59 -26.57 1.14
N ASN A 187 -15.40 -27.22 0.30
CA ASN A 187 -16.08 -28.46 0.65
C ASN A 187 -15.08 -29.60 0.83
N GLN A 188 -14.04 -29.65 0.00
CA GLN A 188 -12.95 -30.61 0.11
C GLN A 188 -12.14 -30.41 1.38
N TYR A 189 -11.85 -29.17 1.76
CA TYR A 189 -11.21 -28.91 3.06
C TYR A 189 -12.09 -29.34 4.25
N LEU A 190 -13.42 -29.16 4.16
CA LEU A 190 -14.36 -29.63 5.18
C LEU A 190 -14.45 -31.15 5.22
N ASP A 191 -14.35 -31.83 4.07
CA ASP A 191 -14.29 -33.29 4.00
C ASP A 191 -13.01 -33.82 4.64
N PHE A 192 -11.84 -33.25 4.31
CA PHE A 192 -10.58 -33.61 4.98
C PHE A 192 -10.66 -33.41 6.48
N LYS A 193 -11.23 -32.29 6.92
CA LYS A 193 -11.43 -31.98 8.35
C LYS A 193 -12.31 -33.04 9.03
N SER A 194 -13.36 -33.50 8.35
CA SER A 194 -14.28 -34.52 8.86
C SER A 194 -13.63 -35.91 8.92
N GLN A 195 -12.88 -36.29 7.87
CA GLN A 195 -12.12 -37.54 7.84
C GLN A 195 -11.01 -37.56 8.91
N ILE A 196 -10.27 -36.45 9.09
CA ILE A 196 -9.27 -36.31 10.15
C ILE A 196 -9.94 -36.47 11.52
N LYS A 197 -11.09 -35.84 11.75
CA LYS A 197 -11.82 -35.96 13.02
C LYS A 197 -12.30 -37.39 13.29
N SER A 198 -12.67 -38.13 12.25
CA SER A 198 -13.04 -39.55 12.35
C SER A 198 -11.84 -40.42 12.76
N ILE A 199 -10.67 -40.18 12.18
CA ILE A 199 -9.43 -40.94 12.47
C ILE A 199 -8.82 -40.52 13.82
N PHE A 200 -8.93 -39.24 14.15
CA PHE A 200 -8.36 -38.62 15.35
C PHE A 200 -9.43 -37.87 16.17
N PRO A 201 -10.33 -38.58 16.88
CA PRO A 201 -11.46 -37.98 17.61
C PRO A 201 -11.07 -36.94 18.68
N GLU A 202 -9.88 -37.04 19.26
CA GLU A 202 -9.41 -36.14 20.32
C GLU A 202 -8.70 -34.89 19.79
N GLU A 203 -8.37 -34.83 18.50
CA GLU A 203 -7.79 -33.64 17.88
C GLU A 203 -8.83 -32.53 17.69
N ASP A 204 -8.38 -31.28 17.80
CA ASP A 204 -9.21 -30.14 17.41
C ASP A 204 -9.20 -30.00 15.87
N PRO A 205 -10.34 -30.24 15.20
CA PRO A 205 -10.41 -30.17 13.74
C PRO A 205 -10.13 -28.76 13.20
N ASN A 206 -10.27 -27.71 14.03
CA ASN A 206 -9.99 -26.33 13.66
C ASN A 206 -8.50 -26.04 13.43
N ILE A 207 -7.60 -26.88 13.94
CA ILE A 207 -6.16 -26.78 13.66
C ILE A 207 -5.87 -26.99 12.16
N TYR A 208 -6.68 -27.84 11.51
CA TYR A 208 -6.45 -28.26 10.14
C TYR A 208 -7.08 -27.31 9.13
N TYR A 209 -8.29 -26.80 9.41
CA TYR A 209 -8.96 -25.85 8.53
C TYR A 209 -10.01 -24.96 9.22
N TRP A 210 -9.94 -23.67 8.90
CA TRP A 210 -10.95 -22.63 9.15
C TRP A 210 -11.44 -22.06 7.83
N SER A 211 -12.76 -22.08 7.63
CA SER A 211 -13.42 -21.43 6.50
C SER A 211 -13.19 -19.91 6.52
N PRO A 212 -13.16 -19.25 5.35
CA PRO A 212 -13.07 -17.79 5.29
C PRO A 212 -14.33 -17.16 5.90
N ILE A 213 -14.15 -16.05 6.63
CA ILE A 213 -15.24 -15.31 7.27
C ILE A 213 -15.52 -14.04 6.47
N PRO A 214 -16.70 -13.88 5.87
CA PRO A 214 -17.05 -12.66 5.14
C PRO A 214 -17.15 -11.47 6.10
N LYS A 215 -16.92 -10.25 5.60
CA LYS A 215 -16.91 -9.01 6.39
C LYS A 215 -18.17 -8.87 7.27
N ARG A 216 -19.34 -9.25 6.75
CA ARG A 216 -20.64 -9.20 7.45
C ARG A 216 -20.71 -10.07 8.72
N LEU A 217 -19.86 -11.09 8.82
CA LEU A 217 -19.82 -12.05 9.93
C LEU A 217 -18.58 -11.88 10.81
N SER A 218 -17.63 -11.02 10.45
CA SER A 218 -16.43 -10.80 11.25
C SER A 218 -16.68 -9.74 12.31
N ILE A 219 -16.35 -10.08 13.55
CA ILE A 219 -16.38 -9.18 14.72
C ILE A 219 -15.49 -7.94 14.48
N LEU A 220 -14.43 -8.10 13.67
CA LEU A 220 -13.47 -7.05 13.34
C LEU A 220 -13.88 -6.21 12.12
N ASN A 221 -15.10 -6.38 11.59
CA ASN A 221 -15.61 -5.70 10.39
C ASN A 221 -14.65 -5.78 9.20
N ARG A 222 -13.94 -6.90 9.04
CA ARG A 222 -13.04 -7.18 7.91
C ARG A 222 -13.20 -8.62 7.44
N SER A 223 -13.05 -8.88 6.15
CA SER A 223 -13.05 -10.26 5.65
C SER A 223 -11.82 -11.02 6.16
N GLU A 224 -12.02 -12.19 6.75
CA GLU A 224 -10.94 -13.07 7.19
C GLU A 224 -10.71 -14.18 6.16
N LYS A 225 -9.45 -14.36 5.79
CA LYS A 225 -9.05 -15.44 4.87
C LYS A 225 -9.11 -16.79 5.57
N ALA A 226 -9.27 -17.85 4.78
CA ALA A 226 -9.15 -19.22 5.28
C ALA A 226 -7.80 -19.43 5.99
N ARG A 227 -7.79 -20.26 7.03
CA ARG A 227 -6.61 -20.58 7.85
C ARG A 227 -6.53 -22.06 8.15
N GLY A 228 -5.40 -22.50 8.72
CA GLY A 228 -5.21 -23.88 9.17
C GLY A 228 -4.12 -24.61 8.39
N ARG A 229 -3.62 -25.69 8.99
CA ARG A 229 -2.41 -26.39 8.51
C ARG A 229 -2.58 -26.99 7.11
N LEU A 230 -3.76 -27.51 6.76
CA LEU A 230 -4.02 -28.06 5.42
C LEU A 230 -3.95 -26.96 4.36
N TYR A 231 -4.62 -25.83 4.63
CA TYR A 231 -4.66 -24.68 3.72
C TYR A 231 -3.27 -24.09 3.49
N GLU A 232 -2.49 -23.90 4.57
CA GLU A 232 -1.13 -23.39 4.49
C GLU A 232 -0.19 -24.37 3.78
N LYS A 233 -0.26 -25.66 4.11
CA LYS A 233 0.55 -26.71 3.47
C LYS A 233 0.28 -26.78 1.97
N PHE A 234 -0.99 -26.75 1.56
CA PHE A 234 -1.37 -26.73 0.14
C PHE A 234 -0.78 -25.52 -0.58
N ARG A 235 -0.95 -24.30 -0.06
CA ARG A 235 -0.39 -23.09 -0.68
C ARG A 235 1.12 -23.14 -0.81
N ASN A 236 1.81 -23.61 0.23
CA ASN A 236 3.27 -23.71 0.23
C ASN A 236 3.77 -24.76 -0.77
N LYS A 237 3.14 -25.94 -0.82
CA LYS A 237 3.49 -26.99 -1.79
C LYS A 237 3.16 -26.60 -3.22
N LEU A 238 2.00 -26.00 -3.47
CA LEU A 238 1.60 -25.52 -4.80
C LEU A 238 2.56 -24.43 -5.30
N LYS A 239 2.94 -23.49 -4.43
CA LYS A 239 3.96 -22.48 -4.75
C LYS A 239 5.29 -23.15 -5.13
N LEU A 240 5.78 -24.07 -4.29
CA LEU A 240 7.03 -24.77 -4.54
C LEU A 240 6.99 -25.60 -5.83
N PHE A 241 5.88 -26.30 -6.07
CA PHE A 241 5.66 -27.08 -7.28
C PHE A 241 5.74 -26.17 -8.51
N ARG A 242 4.97 -25.07 -8.55
CA ARG A 242 4.95 -24.12 -9.67
C ARG A 242 6.31 -23.48 -9.94
N THR A 243 7.04 -23.12 -8.88
CA THR A 243 8.40 -22.58 -9.03
C THR A 243 9.36 -23.61 -9.65
N ARG A 244 9.24 -24.89 -9.26
CA ARG A 244 10.14 -25.96 -9.75
C ARG A 244 9.78 -26.47 -11.14
N SER A 245 8.49 -26.52 -11.48
CA SER A 245 8.01 -27.00 -12.78
C SER A 245 8.10 -25.95 -13.88
N GLY A 246 8.57 -24.73 -13.58
CA GLY A 246 8.53 -23.62 -14.54
C GLY A 246 7.12 -23.25 -14.96
N TRP A 247 6.12 -23.61 -14.14
CA TRP A 247 4.70 -23.39 -14.45
C TRP A 247 4.46 -21.90 -14.64
N GLN A 248 4.05 -21.54 -15.85
CA GLN A 248 3.48 -20.24 -16.12
C GLN A 248 1.96 -20.38 -16.01
N PRO A 249 1.28 -19.43 -15.33
CA PRO A 249 -0.17 -19.43 -15.33
C PRO A 249 -0.65 -19.37 -16.77
N ASN A 250 -1.37 -20.40 -17.20
CA ASN A 250 -2.12 -20.36 -18.44
C ASN A 250 -3.09 -19.18 -18.29
N LYS A 251 -2.91 -18.11 -19.07
CA LYS A 251 -3.70 -16.88 -18.95
C LYS A 251 -5.15 -17.02 -19.41
N ASN A 252 -5.61 -18.23 -19.68
CA ASN A 252 -6.99 -18.50 -20.04
C ASN A 252 -7.61 -19.41 -18.98
N ILE A 253 -8.82 -19.03 -18.54
CA ILE A 253 -9.74 -19.73 -17.63
C ILE A 253 -9.61 -19.29 -16.15
N PHE A 254 -10.15 -18.11 -15.88
CA PHE A 254 -10.75 -17.79 -14.59
C PHE A 254 -12.03 -18.62 -14.42
N ASP A 255 -11.97 -19.66 -13.60
CA ASP A 255 -13.13 -20.12 -12.84
C ASP A 255 -13.12 -19.35 -11.51
N THR A 256 -13.70 -18.15 -11.56
CA THR A 256 -14.45 -17.59 -10.45
C THR A 256 -15.87 -18.09 -10.65
N SER A 257 -16.51 -18.57 -9.58
CA SER A 257 -17.96 -18.73 -9.54
C SER A 257 -18.62 -17.49 -10.14
N ALA A 258 -19.16 -17.64 -11.35
CA ALA A 258 -20.06 -16.74 -12.06
C ALA A 258 -19.93 -15.25 -11.71
N GLU A 259 -18.95 -14.59 -12.31
CA GLU A 259 -19.04 -13.19 -12.75
C GLU A 259 -18.05 -13.07 -13.91
N ASP A 260 -18.58 -12.97 -15.13
CA ASP A 260 -17.85 -12.87 -16.39
C ASP A 260 -16.71 -11.84 -16.31
N THR A 261 -15.46 -12.26 -16.52
CA THR A 261 -14.41 -11.34 -16.92
C THR A 261 -14.49 -11.14 -18.44
N PHE A 262 -15.50 -10.42 -18.90
CA PHE A 262 -15.29 -9.53 -20.04
C PHE A 262 -14.27 -8.51 -19.56
N GLN A 263 -13.01 -8.65 -19.98
CA GLN A 263 -12.06 -7.56 -19.81
C GLN A 263 -12.56 -6.46 -20.75
N ASP A 264 -13.28 -5.50 -20.17
CA ASP A 264 -14.09 -4.54 -20.90
C ASP A 264 -13.19 -3.80 -21.89
N ASN A 265 -13.58 -3.78 -23.16
CA ASN A 265 -12.84 -3.09 -24.23
C ASN A 265 -12.57 -1.63 -23.80
N ASP A 266 -13.50 -1.08 -23.03
CA ASP A 266 -13.50 0.28 -22.52
C ASP A 266 -12.41 0.55 -21.47
N GLU A 267 -12.00 -0.43 -20.64
CA GLU A 267 -10.91 -0.25 -19.68
C GLU A 267 -9.55 -0.11 -20.39
N LEU A 268 -9.31 -0.94 -21.41
CA LEU A 268 -8.07 -0.89 -22.21
C LEU A 268 -8.05 0.33 -23.13
N ASN A 269 -9.18 0.66 -23.77
CA ASN A 269 -9.30 1.86 -24.59
C ASN A 269 -9.10 3.13 -23.76
N SER A 270 -9.69 3.21 -22.57
CA SER A 270 -9.49 4.33 -21.65
C SER A 270 -8.03 4.43 -21.22
N MET A 271 -7.38 3.30 -20.95
CA MET A 271 -5.97 3.28 -20.57
C MET A 271 -5.04 3.79 -21.68
N GLU A 272 -5.31 3.42 -22.95
CA GLU A 272 -4.55 3.90 -24.11
C GLU A 272 -4.82 5.39 -24.37
N TRP A 273 -6.06 5.84 -24.18
CA TRP A 273 -6.46 7.24 -24.31
C TRP A 273 -5.65 8.14 -23.36
N LEU A 274 -5.43 7.71 -22.12
CA LEU A 274 -4.68 8.46 -21.10
C LEU A 274 -3.19 8.68 -21.42
N ILE A 275 -2.62 7.90 -22.34
CA ILE A 275 -1.22 8.06 -22.76
C ILE A 275 -1.08 9.34 -23.61
N HIS A 276 -2.11 9.67 -24.38
CA HIS A 276 -2.08 10.73 -25.38
C HIS A 276 -2.77 12.03 -24.91
N ASN A 277 -3.55 11.96 -23.84
CA ASN A 277 -4.39 13.08 -23.39
C ASN A 277 -4.02 13.52 -21.97
N GLN A 278 -3.89 14.84 -21.79
CA GLN A 278 -3.34 15.44 -20.57
C GLN A 278 -4.18 16.60 -20.04
N GLU A 279 -5.22 16.99 -20.78
CA GLU A 279 -6.08 18.10 -20.43
C GLU A 279 -6.98 17.70 -19.26
N TYR A 280 -6.96 18.51 -18.21
CA TYR A 280 -7.74 18.23 -17.02
C TYR A 280 -9.22 18.58 -17.25
N GLY A 281 -10.11 17.63 -17.00
CA GLY A 281 -11.54 17.77 -17.22
C GLY A 281 -12.29 16.47 -16.97
N ASP A 282 -13.58 16.46 -17.28
CA ASP A 282 -14.46 15.31 -17.03
C ASP A 282 -14.04 14.06 -17.80
N ASP A 283 -13.58 14.21 -19.05
CA ASP A 283 -13.14 13.08 -19.89
C ASP A 283 -11.89 12.40 -19.33
N LEU A 284 -10.88 13.20 -18.95
CA LEU A 284 -9.67 12.67 -18.31
C LEU A 284 -10.02 11.95 -17.01
N ARG A 285 -10.88 12.56 -16.19
CA ARG A 285 -11.34 11.98 -14.92
C ARG A 285 -12.06 10.65 -15.18
N HIS A 286 -12.96 10.62 -16.16
CA HIS A 286 -13.70 9.43 -16.55
C HIS A 286 -12.77 8.30 -17.02
N HIS A 287 -11.87 8.56 -17.96
CA HIS A 287 -10.93 7.55 -18.45
C HIS A 287 -9.95 7.10 -17.36
N TRP A 288 -9.55 8.00 -16.45
CA TRP A 288 -8.73 7.65 -15.29
C TRP A 288 -9.44 6.68 -14.36
N GLU A 289 -10.70 6.95 -14.07
CA GLU A 289 -11.57 6.14 -13.25
C GLU A 289 -11.83 4.76 -13.88
N VAL A 290 -12.26 4.72 -15.13
CA VAL A 290 -12.55 3.47 -15.86
C VAL A 290 -11.31 2.58 -15.92
N SER A 291 -10.15 3.15 -16.23
CA SER A 291 -8.89 2.39 -16.33
C SER A 291 -8.21 2.07 -14.99
N SER A 292 -8.75 2.53 -13.85
CA SER A 292 -8.07 2.47 -12.54
C SER A 292 -7.58 1.06 -12.17
N ARG A 293 -8.43 0.05 -12.35
CA ARG A 293 -8.09 -1.35 -12.06
C ARG A 293 -6.94 -1.86 -12.93
N VAL A 294 -7.04 -1.67 -14.26
CA VAL A 294 -6.02 -2.16 -15.21
C VAL A 294 -4.70 -1.41 -15.08
N ARG A 295 -4.73 -0.09 -14.83
CA ARG A 295 -3.53 0.71 -14.53
C ARG A 295 -2.85 0.22 -13.25
N TYR A 296 -3.61 -0.03 -12.19
CA TYR A 296 -3.07 -0.54 -10.92
C TYR A 296 -2.43 -1.93 -11.08
N GLU A 297 -3.10 -2.84 -11.79
CA GLU A 297 -2.55 -4.17 -12.06
C GLU A 297 -1.27 -4.13 -12.90
N LYS A 298 -1.20 -3.22 -13.89
CA LYS A 298 0.02 -3.02 -14.69
C LYS A 298 1.13 -2.44 -13.84
N LEU A 299 0.83 -1.46 -12.99
CA LEU A 299 1.80 -0.85 -12.07
C LEU A 299 2.42 -1.90 -11.15
N LEU A 300 1.62 -2.79 -10.54
CA LEU A 300 2.11 -3.87 -9.68
C LEU A 300 3.02 -4.88 -10.40
N LYS A 301 2.83 -5.06 -11.71
CA LYS A 301 3.63 -5.98 -12.54
C LYS A 301 4.86 -5.28 -13.14
N SER A 302 4.87 -3.94 -13.18
CA SER A 302 5.96 -3.16 -13.75
C SER A 302 7.19 -3.19 -12.85
N LYS A 303 8.38 -3.12 -13.47
CA LYS A 303 9.66 -2.90 -12.79
C LYS A 303 10.16 -1.47 -12.98
N GLY A 304 9.29 -0.58 -13.43
CA GLY A 304 9.62 0.81 -13.76
C GLY A 304 9.80 1.66 -12.50
N SER A 305 10.49 2.78 -12.67
CA SER A 305 10.60 3.86 -11.70
C SER A 305 9.30 4.67 -11.63
N VAL A 306 9.18 5.52 -10.61
CA VAL A 306 8.09 6.51 -10.54
C VAL A 306 8.12 7.44 -11.75
N SER A 307 9.31 7.81 -12.22
CA SER A 307 9.46 8.65 -13.42
C SER A 307 8.86 7.99 -14.65
N ASP A 308 9.03 6.68 -14.82
CA ASP A 308 8.46 5.95 -15.97
C ASP A 308 6.93 6.00 -15.98
N TYR A 309 6.31 6.01 -14.79
CA TYR A 309 4.86 6.11 -14.64
C TYR A 309 4.36 7.52 -15.01
N TYR A 310 5.07 8.57 -14.61
CA TYR A 310 4.75 9.94 -15.02
C TYR A 310 4.96 10.16 -16.52
N SER A 311 6.00 9.58 -17.11
CA SER A 311 6.22 9.62 -18.55
C SER A 311 5.12 8.87 -19.32
N GLN A 312 4.60 7.79 -18.76
CA GLN A 312 3.50 7.02 -19.35
C GLN A 312 2.14 7.75 -19.26
N TYR A 313 1.91 8.49 -18.19
CA TYR A 313 0.67 9.23 -17.95
C TYR A 313 0.98 10.70 -17.65
N PRO A 314 1.25 11.52 -18.68
CA PRO A 314 1.80 12.86 -18.45
C PRO A 314 0.81 13.82 -17.78
N ALA A 315 -0.49 13.49 -17.80
CA ALA A 315 -1.52 14.19 -17.02
C ALA A 315 -1.18 14.33 -15.53
N LEU A 316 -0.38 13.39 -14.98
CA LEU A 316 0.09 13.43 -13.60
C LEU A 316 1.07 14.58 -13.32
N ALA A 317 1.79 15.06 -14.33
CA ALA A 317 2.74 16.17 -14.19
C ALA A 317 2.05 17.55 -14.16
N ASN A 318 0.75 17.62 -14.44
CA ASN A 318 -0.05 18.84 -14.38
C ASN A 318 -0.21 19.32 -12.92
N LYS A 319 -0.43 20.64 -12.70
CA LYS A 319 -0.76 21.23 -11.40
C LYS A 319 -1.92 20.54 -10.66
N PHE A 320 -2.84 19.88 -11.39
CA PHE A 320 -3.94 19.12 -10.82
C PHE A 320 -3.76 17.60 -10.88
N GLY A 321 -2.63 17.09 -11.39
CA GLY A 321 -2.36 15.66 -11.55
C GLY A 321 -2.41 14.88 -10.24
N TYR A 322 -2.12 15.51 -9.11
CA TYR A 322 -2.27 14.90 -7.78
C TYR A 322 -3.71 14.43 -7.49
N GLN A 323 -4.73 15.05 -8.09
CA GLN A 323 -6.14 14.66 -7.91
C GLN A 323 -6.43 13.29 -8.51
N LEU A 324 -5.74 12.94 -9.61
CA LEU A 324 -5.84 11.62 -10.23
C LEU A 324 -5.30 10.51 -9.30
N ILE A 325 -4.21 10.80 -8.59
CA ILE A 325 -3.66 9.90 -7.57
C ILE A 325 -4.63 9.78 -6.40
N ALA A 326 -5.27 10.89 -5.99
CA ALA A 326 -6.28 10.87 -4.93
C ALA A 326 -7.48 9.98 -5.29
N ILE A 327 -7.98 10.07 -6.54
CA ILE A 327 -9.05 9.20 -7.04
C ILE A 327 -8.69 7.72 -6.92
N ASP A 328 -7.49 7.34 -7.37
CA ASP A 328 -7.03 5.94 -7.26
C ASP A 328 -6.89 5.50 -5.81
N PHE A 329 -6.39 6.38 -4.95
CA PHE A 329 -6.24 6.12 -3.53
C PHE A 329 -7.59 5.90 -2.83
N ASP A 330 -8.57 6.77 -3.10
CA ASP A 330 -9.92 6.67 -2.55
C ASP A 330 -10.62 5.38 -3.01
N ARG A 331 -10.43 4.99 -4.28
CA ARG A 331 -10.97 3.73 -4.83
C ARG A 331 -10.34 2.49 -4.19
N LEU A 332 -9.02 2.50 -4.00
CA LEU A 332 -8.29 1.37 -3.45
C LEU A 332 -8.61 1.13 -1.97
N TYR A 333 -8.68 2.20 -1.20
CA TYR A 333 -8.77 2.09 0.26
C TYR A 333 -10.16 2.38 0.83
N LYS A 334 -11.09 2.89 0.01
CA LYS A 334 -12.50 3.19 0.37
C LYS A 334 -12.62 3.89 1.71
N ILE A 335 -11.75 4.88 1.95
CA ILE A 335 -11.60 5.42 3.30
C ILE A 335 -12.66 6.49 3.53
N VAL A 336 -13.39 6.33 4.63
CA VAL A 336 -14.50 7.20 5.03
C VAL A 336 -14.00 8.50 5.66
N GLU A 337 -12.81 8.52 6.27
CA GLU A 337 -12.24 9.74 6.85
C GLU A 337 -10.70 9.69 7.01
N ILE A 338 -10.00 10.41 6.13
CA ILE A 338 -8.53 10.62 6.15
C ILE A 338 -8.21 12.10 6.30
N ASP A 339 -8.94 12.82 7.15
CA ASP A 339 -8.53 14.19 7.40
C ASP A 339 -7.27 14.17 8.28
N ILE A 340 -6.11 14.02 7.62
CA ILE A 340 -4.81 14.10 8.25
C ILE A 340 -4.65 15.44 8.95
N TYR A 341 -5.29 16.51 8.47
CA TYR A 341 -5.25 17.81 9.11
C TYR A 341 -6.02 17.83 10.43
N LYS A 342 -7.13 17.09 10.56
CA LYS A 342 -7.82 16.90 11.85
C LYS A 342 -7.06 16.00 12.81
N LYS A 343 -6.44 14.93 12.31
CA LYS A 343 -5.76 13.92 13.14
C LYS A 343 -4.34 14.35 13.54
N TRP A 344 -3.71 15.22 12.75
CA TRP A 344 -2.32 15.64 12.94
C TRP A 344 -2.05 16.34 14.27
N PRO A 345 -2.86 17.32 14.73
CA PRO A 345 -2.63 17.97 16.01
C PRO A 345 -2.61 16.96 17.17
N ILE A 346 -3.62 16.09 17.22
CA ILE A 346 -3.75 15.05 18.26
C ILE A 346 -2.55 14.09 18.21
N PHE A 347 -2.17 13.65 17.01
CA PHE A 347 -1.01 12.79 16.81
C PHE A 347 0.28 13.46 17.30
N PHE A 348 0.52 14.70 16.90
CA PHE A 348 1.74 15.43 17.24
C PHE A 348 1.83 15.69 18.74
N ASP A 349 0.73 16.11 19.39
CA ASP A 349 0.72 16.38 20.83
C ASP A 349 1.01 15.12 21.65
N ASN A 350 0.44 13.98 21.24
CA ASN A 350 0.73 12.68 21.85
C ASN A 350 2.20 12.28 21.66
N LEU A 351 2.72 12.42 20.43
CA LEU A 351 4.11 12.12 20.13
C LEU A 351 5.06 13.00 20.96
N PHE A 352 4.76 14.30 21.05
CA PHE A 352 5.54 15.28 21.77
C PHE A 352 5.57 15.02 23.27
N THR A 353 4.45 14.55 23.84
CA THR A 353 4.36 14.14 25.24
C THR A 353 5.27 12.93 25.53
N LEU A 354 5.34 11.97 24.60
CA LEU A 354 6.15 10.76 24.73
C LEU A 354 7.65 10.99 24.50
N ALA A 355 8.04 12.04 23.76
CA ALA A 355 9.44 12.35 23.49
C ALA A 355 10.18 12.71 24.79
N THR A 356 11.27 11.98 25.08
CA THR A 356 12.03 12.10 26.33
C THR A 356 12.75 13.45 26.43
N VAL A 357 12.86 13.98 27.66
CA VAL A 357 13.41 15.32 27.99
C VAL A 357 14.81 15.56 27.40
N ASN A 358 15.63 14.52 27.23
CA ASN A 358 16.98 14.64 26.69
C ASN A 358 17.05 15.08 25.21
N GLN A 359 15.98 14.91 24.44
CA GLN A 359 15.89 15.41 23.07
C GLN A 359 15.42 16.87 23.02
N LYS A 360 14.81 17.40 24.09
CA LYS A 360 14.17 18.72 24.11
C LYS A 360 15.15 19.89 24.09
N LYS A 361 16.31 19.76 24.75
CA LYS A 361 17.33 20.83 24.81
C LYS A 361 17.88 21.26 23.44
N SER A 362 17.92 20.35 22.46
CA SER A 362 18.46 20.63 21.12
C SER A 362 17.43 21.26 20.17
N ILE A 363 16.16 21.33 20.57
CA ILE A 363 15.04 21.78 19.73
C ILE A 363 14.13 22.79 20.45
N GLU A 364 14.62 23.38 21.55
CA GLU A 364 13.82 24.24 22.43
C GLU A 364 13.35 25.51 21.73
N ASP A 365 14.21 26.10 20.90
CA ASP A 365 13.88 27.26 20.06
C ASP A 365 12.75 26.93 19.08
N ILE A 366 12.86 25.79 18.38
CA ILE A 366 11.83 25.33 17.42
C ILE A 366 10.50 25.02 18.15
N ILE A 367 10.55 24.52 19.38
CA ILE A 367 9.35 24.29 20.18
C ILE A 367 8.68 25.61 20.54
N ASN A 368 9.45 26.63 20.89
CA ASN A 368 8.92 27.97 21.16
C ASN A 368 8.32 28.56 19.88
N ASP A 369 8.96 28.39 18.73
CA ASP A 369 8.44 28.82 17.44
C ASP A 369 7.11 28.10 17.11
N ILE A 370 7.00 26.79 17.35
CA ILE A 370 5.75 26.03 17.15
C ILE A 370 4.61 26.56 18.03
N LYS A 371 4.91 26.94 19.28
CA LYS A 371 3.92 27.48 20.23
C LYS A 371 3.46 28.88 19.85
N ASN A 372 4.38 29.72 19.40
CA ASN A 372 4.14 31.12 19.07
C ASN A 372 3.71 31.34 17.62
N CYS A 373 3.72 30.29 16.80
CA CYS A 373 3.32 30.36 15.40
C CYS A 373 1.80 30.57 15.25
N SER A 374 1.42 31.70 14.64
CA SER A 374 0.03 32.05 14.31
C SER A 374 -0.49 31.38 13.04
N SER A 375 0.39 30.94 12.14
CA SER A 375 0.01 30.29 10.88
C SER A 375 -0.06 28.78 11.03
N ASN A 376 -1.23 28.19 10.81
CA ASN A 376 -1.42 26.74 10.86
C ASN A 376 -0.48 25.98 9.91
N TYR A 377 -0.25 26.50 8.70
CA TYR A 377 0.65 25.88 7.73
C TYR A 377 2.11 25.92 8.19
N HIS A 378 2.57 27.06 8.70
CA HIS A 378 3.93 27.18 9.20
C HIS A 378 4.14 26.33 10.46
N LYS A 379 3.13 26.25 11.33
CA LYS A 379 3.13 25.37 12.50
C LYS A 379 3.26 23.90 12.11
N ILE A 380 2.45 23.42 11.15
CA ILE A 380 2.53 22.04 10.64
C ILE A 380 3.91 21.77 10.02
N PHE A 381 4.45 22.71 9.25
CA PHE A 381 5.79 22.62 8.70
C PHE A 381 6.85 22.41 9.79
N LEU A 382 6.86 23.25 10.83
CA LEU A 382 7.80 23.13 11.96
C LEU A 382 7.61 21.80 12.71
N GLN A 383 6.36 21.36 12.88
CA GLN A 383 6.05 20.05 13.48
C GLN A 383 6.60 18.89 12.65
N ILE A 384 6.47 18.92 11.32
CA ILE A 384 7.07 17.92 10.43
C ILE A 384 8.61 17.98 10.50
N TRP A 385 9.16 19.19 10.49
CA TRP A 385 10.60 19.43 10.51
C TRP A 385 11.26 18.90 11.80
N VAL A 386 10.55 18.97 12.94
CA VAL A 386 11.06 18.47 14.23
C VAL A 386 10.89 16.96 14.41
N LEU A 387 10.07 16.28 13.60
CA LEU A 387 9.82 14.84 13.73
C LEU A 387 11.07 13.98 13.81
N PRO A 388 12.12 14.18 12.97
CA PRO A 388 13.31 13.33 13.05
C PRO A 388 14.04 13.47 14.39
N PHE A 389 13.91 14.59 15.10
CA PHE A 389 14.48 14.74 16.45
C PHE A 389 13.68 13.96 17.49
N LEU A 390 12.35 13.98 17.39
CA LEU A 390 11.43 13.27 18.31
C LEU A 390 11.45 11.75 18.07
N VAL A 391 11.61 11.35 16.80
CA VAL A 391 11.64 9.96 16.34
C VAL A 391 12.91 9.74 15.51
N PRO A 392 14.09 9.69 16.17
CA PRO A 392 15.34 9.53 15.44
C PRO A 392 15.37 8.20 14.70
N PRO A 393 15.89 8.19 13.45
CA PRO A 393 16.01 6.95 12.70
C PRO A 393 16.89 5.99 13.49
N LYS A 394 16.37 4.81 13.84
CA LYS A 394 17.13 3.77 14.56
C LYS A 394 17.72 2.72 13.64
N THR A 395 17.17 2.59 12.43
CA THR A 395 17.52 1.53 11.49
C THR A 395 18.78 1.87 10.70
N ARG A 396 19.71 0.92 10.62
CA ARG A 396 20.86 0.97 9.71
C ARG A 396 20.46 0.28 8.40
N LYS A 397 20.71 0.93 7.26
CA LYS A 397 20.59 0.32 5.94
C LYS A 397 21.93 -0.22 5.50
N ILE A 398 21.92 -1.33 4.78
CA ILE A 398 23.10 -1.82 4.07
C ILE A 398 23.07 -1.18 2.70
N VAL A 399 24.14 -0.46 2.36
CA VAL A 399 24.33 0.16 1.05
C VAL A 399 25.50 -0.53 0.39
N GLU A 400 25.33 -0.90 -0.87
CA GLU A 400 26.42 -1.42 -1.69
C GLU A 400 27.30 -0.25 -2.12
N SER A 401 28.57 -0.29 -1.76
CA SER A 401 29.60 0.61 -2.26
C SER A 401 30.60 -0.18 -3.13
N PRO A 402 31.41 0.50 -3.94
CA PRO A 402 32.48 -0.14 -4.72
C PRO A 402 33.46 -0.97 -3.86
N GLU A 403 33.53 -0.66 -2.56
CA GLU A 403 34.41 -1.30 -1.56
C GLU A 403 33.70 -2.40 -0.74
N GLY A 404 32.41 -2.67 -1.02
CA GLY A 404 31.62 -3.71 -0.36
C GLY A 404 30.35 -3.19 0.33
N LYS A 405 29.80 -3.99 1.25
CA LYS A 405 28.55 -3.64 1.96
C LYS A 405 28.85 -2.73 3.14
N LYS A 406 28.44 -1.45 3.04
CA LYS A 406 28.58 -0.47 4.13
C LYS A 406 27.26 -0.33 4.89
N GLN A 407 27.35 -0.30 6.21
CA GLN A 407 26.20 0.11 7.04
C GLN A 407 26.11 1.63 7.04
N TRP A 408 24.98 2.15 6.59
CA TRP A 408 24.65 3.58 6.63
C TRP A 408 23.45 3.82 7.54
N LYS A 409 23.48 4.90 8.30
CA LYS A 409 22.38 5.36 9.13
C LYS A 409 22.08 6.80 8.72
N PRO A 410 20.84 7.13 8.31
CA PRO A 410 20.52 8.51 7.97
C PRO A 410 20.67 9.41 9.20
N THR A 411 21.28 10.55 8.97
CA THR A 411 21.37 11.66 9.89
C THR A 411 20.02 12.37 9.99
N ILE A 412 19.84 13.16 11.05
CA ILE A 412 18.64 14.00 11.22
C ILE A 412 18.42 14.91 10.02
N LYS A 413 19.49 15.54 9.52
CA LYS A 413 19.44 16.44 8.37
C LYS A 413 19.00 15.72 7.10
N GLU A 414 19.53 14.53 6.83
CA GLU A 414 19.09 13.71 5.70
C GLU A 414 17.61 13.34 5.80
N CYS A 415 17.12 13.01 7.01
CA CYS A 415 15.70 12.76 7.21
C CYS A 415 14.85 14.00 6.95
N GLN A 416 15.26 15.18 7.43
CA GLN A 416 14.54 16.43 7.18
C GLN A 416 14.45 16.76 5.69
N SER A 417 15.59 16.72 4.99
CA SER A 417 15.66 16.97 3.54
C SER A 417 14.90 15.92 2.71
N SER A 418 14.69 14.71 3.25
CA SER A 418 13.89 13.68 2.56
C SER A 418 12.38 13.90 2.65
N ILE A 419 11.91 14.60 3.68
CA ILE A 419 10.48 14.86 3.91
C ILE A 419 10.09 16.22 3.33
N ILE A 420 10.95 17.22 3.53
CA ILE A 420 10.73 18.60 3.08
C ILE A 420 11.66 18.85 1.90
N VAL A 421 11.08 18.95 0.71
CA VAL A 421 11.79 19.21 -0.53
C VAL A 421 11.41 20.61 -1.01
N HIS A 422 12.42 21.44 -1.26
CA HIS A 422 12.21 22.73 -1.92
C HIS A 422 12.01 22.48 -3.40
N ALA A 423 10.79 22.68 -3.89
CA ALA A 423 10.51 22.70 -5.32
C ALA A 423 10.91 24.08 -5.86
N THR A 424 11.94 24.12 -6.71
CA THR A 424 12.33 25.30 -7.49
C THR A 424 11.63 25.33 -8.82
#